data_AF-A0A1S2NV29-F1
#
_entry.id   AF-A0A1S2NV29-F1
#
_cell.length_a   1.000
_cell.length_b   1.000
_cell.length_c   1.000
_cell.angle_alpha   90.00
_cell.angle_beta   90.00
_cell.angle_gamma   90.00
#
_symmetry.space_group_name_H-M   'P 1'
#
loop_
_entity.id
_entity.type
_entity.pdbx_description
1 polymer ?
#
loop_
_entity_poly.entity_id
_entity_poly.type
_entity_poly.pdbx_seq_one_letter_code
_entity_poly.pdbx_strand_id
1 'polypeptide(L)'
;MPPKGAEPSDPAQVVETPEETDSDTAELDIAALPQDAAGLVAAKASNKWKMTHITHTHRSYTGAIIFKYHTYAEFQYNGSKVLKWGQRYDDFTDEDPVAAVKVNPKRLLDTKSRTPANSGTSSMKREAELCVFKYGCYATLHPWAQVKVYGSGKTAIGGSGV
;
A
#
# COMPACT_ATOMS: atom_id res chain seq x y z
N MET A 1 -14.24 -6.60 -3.03
CA MET A 1 -13.85 -7.94 -2.57
C MET A 1 -12.35 -8.10 -2.76
N PRO A 2 -11.58 -8.43 -1.70
CA PRO A 2 -10.15 -8.72 -1.84
C PRO A 2 -9.94 -9.97 -2.72
N PRO A 3 -8.79 -10.09 -3.41
CA PRO A 3 -8.48 -11.29 -4.17
C PRO A 3 -8.40 -12.50 -3.24
N LYS A 4 -8.89 -13.64 -3.74
CA LYS A 4 -8.88 -14.94 -3.03
C LYS A 4 -7.42 -15.30 -2.70
N GLY A 5 -7.04 -15.19 -1.42
CA GLY A 5 -5.68 -15.45 -0.92
C GLY A 5 -4.97 -14.28 -0.24
N ALA A 6 -5.57 -13.09 -0.16
CA ALA A 6 -5.05 -12.00 0.66
C ALA A 6 -5.67 -12.03 2.06
N GLU A 7 -4.87 -12.34 3.08
CA GLU A 7 -5.29 -12.17 4.48
C GLU A 7 -5.38 -10.67 4.82
N PRO A 8 -6.50 -10.20 5.39
CA PRO A 8 -6.62 -8.83 5.89
C PRO A 8 -5.63 -8.61 7.04
N SER A 9 -4.82 -7.55 6.96
CA SER A 9 -3.90 -7.18 8.04
C SER A 9 -4.70 -6.66 9.24
N ASP A 10 -4.50 -7.27 10.41
CA ASP A 10 -5.11 -6.84 11.67
C ASP A 10 -4.43 -5.55 12.18
N PRO A 11 -5.16 -4.42 12.32
CA PRO A 11 -4.59 -3.16 12.77
C PRO A 11 -4.14 -3.16 14.25
N ALA A 12 -4.39 -4.23 15.02
CA ALA A 12 -3.96 -4.37 16.40
C ALA A 12 -2.61 -5.10 16.59
N GLN A 13 -2.05 -5.71 15.54
CA GLN A 13 -0.77 -6.42 15.65
C GLN A 13 0.40 -5.52 15.23
N VAL A 14 1.25 -5.17 16.19
CA VAL A 14 2.62 -4.75 15.91
C VAL A 14 3.35 -6.00 15.41
N VAL A 15 3.49 -6.12 14.09
CA VAL A 15 4.27 -7.19 13.47
C VAL A 15 5.75 -6.89 13.70
N GLU A 16 6.31 -7.46 14.77
CA GLU A 16 7.75 -7.71 14.82
C GLU A 16 8.06 -8.81 13.80
N THR A 17 8.84 -8.45 12.79
CA THR A 17 9.27 -9.37 11.73
C THR A 17 10.10 -10.49 12.36
N PRO A 18 9.72 -11.77 12.25
CA PRO A 18 10.57 -12.86 12.73
C PRO A 18 11.84 -12.93 11.87
N GLU A 19 12.95 -13.29 12.52
CA GLU A 19 14.23 -13.57 11.88
C GLU A 19 14.04 -14.75 10.90
N GLU A 20 14.41 -14.54 9.63
CA GLU A 20 14.25 -15.52 8.57
C GLU A 20 15.07 -16.78 8.89
N THR A 21 14.40 -17.93 9.04
CA THR A 21 15.06 -19.24 9.04
C THR A 21 15.14 -19.71 7.59
N ASP A 22 16.37 -19.88 7.11
CA ASP A 22 16.69 -20.46 5.80
C ASP A 22 15.98 -21.82 5.62
N SER A 23 15.24 -21.95 4.52
CA SER A 23 14.71 -23.22 4.03
C SER A 23 15.18 -23.43 2.58
N ASP A 24 16.39 -23.97 2.49
CA ASP A 24 16.97 -24.86 1.50
C ASP A 24 16.38 -24.99 0.07
N THR A 25 17.26 -24.65 -0.88
CA THR A 25 17.66 -25.41 -2.08
C THR A 25 16.61 -26.11 -2.95
N ALA A 26 16.40 -25.55 -4.14
CA ALA A 26 16.22 -26.32 -5.37
C ALA A 26 17.44 -26.10 -6.29
N GLU A 27 18.37 -27.04 -6.16
CA GLU A 27 19.40 -27.49 -7.08
C GLU A 27 19.30 -26.93 -8.53
N LEU A 28 20.24 -26.05 -8.89
CA LEU A 28 20.64 -25.85 -10.28
C LEU A 28 22.10 -26.27 -10.37
N ASP A 29 22.31 -27.35 -11.09
CA ASP A 29 23.59 -27.99 -11.39
C ASP A 29 24.54 -27.00 -12.09
N ILE A 30 25.56 -26.52 -11.37
CA ILE A 30 26.66 -25.67 -11.90
C ILE A 30 27.97 -26.47 -11.82
N ALA A 31 27.97 -27.72 -12.25
CA ALA A 31 29.20 -28.50 -12.41
C ALA A 31 29.83 -28.30 -13.81
N ALA A 32 30.06 -27.06 -14.28
CA ALA A 32 30.72 -26.86 -15.59
C ALA A 32 31.33 -25.48 -15.92
N LEU A 33 31.76 -24.63 -14.97
CA LEU A 33 32.47 -23.39 -15.36
C LEU A 33 33.72 -23.09 -14.52
N PRO A 34 34.85 -22.71 -15.16
CA PRO A 34 36.16 -22.53 -14.51
C PRO A 34 36.18 -21.34 -13.53
N GLN A 35 36.95 -21.50 -12.45
CA GLN A 35 36.96 -20.68 -11.22
C GLN A 35 37.60 -19.28 -11.32
N ASP A 36 37.99 -18.79 -12.50
CA ASP A 36 38.76 -17.54 -12.64
C ASP A 36 37.95 -16.33 -13.12
N ALA A 37 36.68 -16.24 -12.72
CA ALA A 37 35.85 -15.03 -12.87
C ALA A 37 35.38 -14.50 -11.50
N ALA A 38 36.28 -14.45 -10.53
CA ALA A 38 36.10 -13.71 -9.29
C ALA A 38 36.20 -12.20 -9.57
N GLY A 39 35.17 -11.63 -10.17
CA GLY A 39 35.13 -10.21 -10.52
C GLY A 39 33.73 -9.78 -10.92
N LEU A 40 32.94 -9.37 -9.92
CA LEU A 40 31.60 -8.81 -10.06
C LEU A 40 30.54 -9.82 -10.56
N VAL A 41 30.24 -10.81 -9.72
CA VAL A 41 28.85 -11.30 -9.69
C VAL A 41 28.03 -10.13 -9.14
N ALA A 42 27.56 -9.25 -10.03
CA ALA A 42 26.51 -8.31 -9.70
C ALA A 42 25.37 -9.15 -9.14
N ALA A 43 25.21 -9.14 -7.81
CA ALA A 43 24.14 -9.85 -7.13
C ALA A 43 22.88 -9.55 -7.91
N LYS A 44 22.34 -10.57 -8.58
CA LYS A 44 21.25 -10.40 -9.54
C LYS A 44 20.09 -9.87 -8.72
N ALA A 45 19.88 -8.55 -8.81
CA ALA A 45 18.96 -7.81 -7.99
C ALA A 45 17.58 -8.45 -8.16
N SER A 46 17.19 -9.29 -7.21
CA SER A 46 16.00 -10.14 -7.36
C SER A 46 14.79 -9.22 -7.43
N ASN A 47 14.02 -9.32 -8.50
CA ASN A 47 12.81 -8.53 -8.65
C ASN A 47 11.76 -9.07 -7.67
N LYS A 48 11.47 -8.31 -6.61
CA LYS A 48 10.48 -8.65 -5.60
C LYS A 48 9.26 -7.75 -5.76
N TRP A 49 8.07 -8.30 -5.54
CA TRP A 49 6.82 -7.54 -5.45
C TRP A 49 6.45 -7.34 -3.99
N LYS A 50 5.91 -6.16 -3.66
CA LYS A 50 5.38 -5.87 -2.32
C LYS A 50 4.11 -5.04 -2.45
N MET A 51 3.09 -5.44 -1.70
CA MET A 51 1.88 -4.65 -1.49
C MET A 51 2.05 -3.80 -0.24
N THR A 52 1.59 -2.56 -0.30
CA THR A 52 1.55 -1.65 0.85
C THR A 52 0.14 -1.20 1.09
N HIS A 53 -0.20 -1.09 2.36
CA HIS A 53 -1.53 -0.70 2.83
C HIS A 53 -1.40 0.47 3.79
N ILE A 54 -2.19 1.49 3.54
CA ILE A 54 -2.38 2.62 4.45
C ILE A 54 -3.83 2.62 4.86
N THR A 55 -4.07 2.82 6.15
CA THR A 55 -5.40 3.10 6.67
C THR A 55 -5.39 4.46 7.34
N HIS A 56 -6.32 5.32 6.96
CA HIS A 56 -6.62 6.54 7.69
C HIS A 56 -7.99 6.43 8.35
N THR A 57 -8.07 6.68 9.66
CA THR A 57 -9.31 6.60 10.42
C THR A 57 -9.82 8.00 10.71
N HIS A 58 -10.98 8.34 10.16
CA HIS A 58 -11.69 9.57 10.50
C HIS A 58 -12.58 9.33 11.71
N ARG A 59 -12.43 10.20 12.72
CA ARG A 59 -13.17 10.11 13.99
C ARG A 59 -14.02 11.34 14.20
N SER A 60 -15.16 11.14 14.84
CA SER A 60 -15.98 12.23 15.36
C SER A 60 -15.26 12.96 16.50
N TYR A 61 -15.77 14.15 16.85
CA TYR A 61 -15.28 14.89 18.01
C TYR A 61 -15.36 14.08 19.32
N THR A 62 -16.32 13.17 19.44
CA THR A 62 -16.51 12.30 20.60
C THR A 62 -15.65 11.03 20.56
N GLY A 63 -14.85 10.83 19.50
CA GLY A 63 -13.89 9.73 19.36
C GLY A 63 -14.42 8.49 18.62
N ALA A 64 -15.71 8.46 18.27
CA ALA A 64 -16.32 7.40 17.48
C ALA A 64 -15.73 7.38 16.06
N ILE A 65 -15.52 6.20 15.49
CA ILE A 65 -15.02 6.06 14.12
C ILE A 65 -16.19 6.27 13.17
N ILE A 66 -16.03 7.19 12.23
CA ILE A 66 -17.02 7.43 11.18
C ILE A 66 -16.70 6.54 9.99
N PHE A 67 -15.47 6.64 9.48
CA PHE A 67 -14.98 5.74 8.43
C PHE A 67 -13.49 5.51 8.49
N LYS A 68 -13.07 4.46 7.82
CA LYS A 68 -11.67 4.16 7.49
C LYS A 68 -11.47 4.27 5.98
N TYR A 69 -10.47 5.05 5.59
CA TYR A 69 -10.01 5.14 4.21
C TYR A 69 -8.78 4.26 4.04
N HIS A 70 -8.90 3.24 3.21
CA HIS A 70 -7.84 2.29 2.91
C HIS A 70 -7.23 2.61 1.55
N THR A 71 -5.90 2.57 1.45
CA THR A 71 -5.20 2.74 0.18
C THR A 71 -4.16 1.64 0.03
N TYR A 72 -4.19 0.98 -1.11
CA TYR A 72 -3.32 -0.13 -1.47
C TYR A 72 -2.45 0.25 -2.66
N ALA A 73 -1.15 -0.01 -2.55
CA ALA A 73 -0.22 0.18 -3.64
C ALA A 73 0.79 -0.97 -3.73
N GLU A 74 0.80 -1.64 -4.87
CA GLU A 74 1.72 -2.70 -5.20
C GLU A 74 2.88 -2.16 -6.04
N PHE A 75 4.10 -2.58 -5.73
CA PHE A 75 5.28 -2.15 -6.47
C PHE A 75 6.33 -3.26 -6.56
N GLN A 76 7.07 -3.24 -7.67
CA GLN A 76 8.21 -4.11 -7.89
C GLN A 76 9.49 -3.37 -7.54
N TYR A 77 10.39 -3.99 -6.79
CA TYR A 77 11.66 -3.43 -6.38
C TYR A 77 12.79 -4.47 -6.48
N ASN A 78 14.04 -4.03 -6.51
CA ASN A 78 15.20 -4.90 -6.66
C ASN A 78 16.33 -4.58 -5.67
N GLY A 79 16.01 -4.00 -4.51
CA GLY A 79 17.00 -3.55 -3.51
C GLY A 79 17.61 -2.18 -3.81
N SER A 80 17.63 -1.74 -5.07
CA SER A 80 18.18 -0.44 -5.48
C SER A 80 17.13 0.53 -6.03
N LYS A 81 16.19 0.03 -6.83
CA LYS A 81 15.20 0.84 -7.53
C LYS A 81 13.81 0.22 -7.44
N VAL A 82 12.81 1.10 -7.51
CA VAL A 82 11.43 0.76 -7.80
C VAL A 82 11.32 0.62 -9.31
N LEU A 83 10.98 -0.56 -9.79
CA LEU A 83 10.98 -0.90 -11.21
C LEU A 83 9.64 -0.58 -11.86
N LYS A 84 8.55 -1.00 -11.22
CA LYS A 84 7.18 -0.92 -11.77
C LYS A 84 6.15 -0.76 -10.66
N TRP A 85 5.02 -0.17 -11.02
CA TRP A 85 3.80 -0.18 -10.21
C TRP A 85 2.90 -1.32 -10.69
N GLY A 86 2.35 -2.07 -9.73
CA GLY A 86 1.35 -3.11 -9.96
C GLY A 86 -0.05 -2.54 -9.74
N GLN A 87 -0.86 -3.28 -8.99
CA GLN A 87 -2.20 -2.84 -8.64
C GLN A 87 -2.18 -1.69 -7.65
N ARG A 88 -3.15 -0.79 -7.81
CA ARG A 88 -3.35 0.40 -7.01
C ARG A 88 -4.84 0.65 -6.88
N TYR A 89 -5.34 0.66 -5.67
CA TYR A 89 -6.74 0.93 -5.41
C TYR A 89 -6.93 1.45 -3.99
N ASP A 90 -8.13 1.91 -3.71
CA ASP A 90 -8.55 2.46 -2.45
C ASP A 90 -9.97 2.01 -2.14
N ASP A 91 -10.28 1.95 -0.85
CA ASP A 91 -11.54 1.45 -0.32
C ASP A 91 -11.98 2.26 0.91
N PHE A 92 -13.27 2.23 1.20
CA PHE A 92 -13.85 2.84 2.39
C PHE A 92 -14.57 1.79 3.21
N THR A 93 -14.35 1.82 4.51
CA THR A 93 -15.12 1.04 5.47
C THR A 93 -15.87 2.01 6.37
N ASP A 94 -17.20 2.00 6.28
CA ASP A 94 -18.09 2.77 7.13
C ASP A 94 -18.28 2.02 8.46
N GLU A 95 -18.16 2.72 9.57
CA GLU A 95 -18.30 2.15 10.92
C GLU A 95 -19.41 2.82 11.74
N ASP A 96 -19.98 3.95 11.29
CA ASP A 96 -21.01 4.68 12.04
C ASP A 96 -22.42 4.28 11.54
N PRO A 97 -23.29 3.74 12.41
CA PRO A 97 -24.64 3.35 12.03
C PRO A 97 -25.57 4.56 11.77
N VAL A 98 -25.21 5.76 12.20
CA VAL A 98 -26.04 6.97 12.10
C VAL A 98 -25.65 7.84 10.90
N ALA A 99 -24.35 7.90 10.58
CA ALA A 99 -23.83 8.67 9.46
C ALA A 99 -23.44 7.73 8.33
N ALA A 100 -24.22 7.72 7.26
CA ALA A 100 -23.85 7.02 6.04
C ALA A 100 -22.77 7.81 5.30
N VAL A 101 -21.67 7.14 4.96
CA VAL A 101 -20.60 7.74 4.15
C VAL A 101 -20.87 7.51 2.67
N LYS A 102 -21.23 8.58 1.96
CA LYS A 102 -21.37 8.56 0.51
C LYS A 102 -20.03 8.87 -0.14
N VAL A 103 -19.40 7.85 -0.70
CA VAL A 103 -18.15 7.99 -1.44
C VAL A 103 -18.46 8.31 -2.90
N ASN A 104 -17.89 9.40 -3.41
CA ASN A 104 -17.98 9.70 -4.83
C ASN A 104 -17.26 8.59 -5.63
N PRO A 105 -17.91 7.98 -6.64
CA PRO A 105 -17.27 6.92 -7.43
C PRO A 105 -16.04 7.42 -8.20
N LYS A 106 -15.95 8.73 -8.48
CA LYS A 106 -14.81 9.31 -9.18
C LYS A 106 -13.72 9.71 -8.18
N ARG A 107 -12.50 9.23 -8.41
CA ARG A 107 -11.30 9.73 -7.71
C ARG A 107 -10.99 11.14 -8.18
N LEU A 108 -10.70 12.03 -7.24
CA LEU A 108 -10.22 13.39 -7.52
C LEU A 108 -8.75 13.38 -7.97
N LEU A 109 -7.96 12.44 -7.42
CA LEU A 109 -6.56 12.27 -7.77
C LEU A 109 -6.22 10.78 -7.76
N ASP A 110 -5.51 10.33 -8.79
CA ASP A 110 -4.94 8.98 -8.87
C ASP A 110 -3.66 9.07 -9.70
N THR A 111 -2.54 9.42 -9.04
CA THR A 111 -1.27 9.69 -9.72
C THR A 111 -0.14 8.82 -9.18
N LYS A 112 0.73 8.37 -10.09
CA LYS A 112 1.99 7.67 -9.78
C LYS A 112 3.17 8.44 -10.33
N SER A 113 4.29 8.36 -9.62
CA SER A 113 5.59 8.70 -10.19
C SER A 113 5.98 7.71 -11.28
N ARG A 114 6.77 8.18 -12.24
CA ARG A 114 7.36 7.34 -13.28
C ARG A 114 8.39 6.39 -12.66
N THR A 115 8.47 5.18 -13.20
CA THR A 115 9.47 4.17 -12.84
C THR A 115 10.20 3.71 -14.11
N PRO A 116 11.46 3.23 -14.04
CA PRO A 116 12.23 2.94 -12.84
C PRO A 116 12.79 4.20 -12.13
N ALA A 117 12.81 4.19 -10.80
CA ALA A 117 13.31 5.30 -9.97
C ALA A 117 13.85 4.79 -8.61
N ASN A 118 14.73 5.56 -7.94
CA ASN A 118 15.23 5.20 -6.59
C ASN A 118 14.11 5.19 -5.54
N SER A 119 13.09 6.02 -5.75
CA SER A 119 11.85 6.04 -4.98
C SER A 119 10.67 6.30 -5.89
N GLY A 120 9.53 5.69 -5.58
CA GLY A 120 8.26 5.94 -6.24
C GLY A 120 7.26 6.60 -5.30
N THR A 121 6.32 7.36 -5.83
CA THR A 121 5.20 7.91 -5.07
C THR A 121 3.87 7.52 -5.72
N SER A 122 2.90 7.13 -4.90
CA SER A 122 1.53 6.82 -5.27
C SER A 122 0.58 7.67 -4.45
N SER A 123 -0.09 8.63 -5.10
CA SER A 123 -1.06 9.50 -4.45
C SER A 123 -2.47 9.20 -4.93
N MET A 124 -3.42 9.15 -4.00
CA MET A 124 -4.84 8.99 -4.25
C MET A 124 -5.62 10.01 -3.42
N LYS A 125 -6.71 10.53 -3.99
CA LYS A 125 -7.64 11.43 -3.31
C LYS A 125 -9.06 11.13 -3.74
N ARG A 126 -9.98 11.09 -2.78
CA ARG A 126 -11.41 10.94 -3.01
C ARG A 126 -12.20 12.06 -2.35
N GLU A 127 -13.48 12.07 -2.68
CA GLU A 127 -14.49 12.89 -2.04
C GLU A 127 -15.45 11.94 -1.32
N ALA A 128 -15.68 12.22 -0.05
CA ALA A 128 -16.61 11.48 0.80
C ALA A 128 -17.55 12.49 1.46
N GLU A 129 -18.84 12.29 1.32
CA GLU A 129 -19.87 13.09 1.96
C GLU A 129 -20.40 12.33 3.19
N LEU A 130 -20.42 12.99 4.33
CA LEU A 130 -21.04 12.48 5.54
C LEU A 130 -22.51 12.87 5.53
N CYS A 131 -23.38 11.86 5.48
CA CYS A 131 -24.82 12.06 5.35
C CYS A 131 -25.59 11.39 6.48
N VAL A 132 -26.52 12.13 7.08
CA VAL A 132 -27.49 11.57 8.02
C VAL A 132 -28.80 11.40 7.27
N PHE A 133 -29.40 10.20 7.35
CA PHE A 133 -30.59 9.83 6.57
C PHE A 133 -31.70 10.88 6.61
N LYS A 134 -31.92 11.52 7.76
CA LYS A 134 -32.96 12.52 7.98
C LYS A 134 -32.58 13.96 7.59
N TYR A 135 -31.30 14.31 7.67
CA TYR A 135 -30.84 15.70 7.56
C TYR A 135 -30.04 15.99 6.29
N GLY A 136 -29.79 14.98 5.46
CA GLY A 136 -28.94 15.11 4.29
C GLY A 136 -27.45 15.09 4.64
N CYS A 137 -26.62 15.52 3.69
CA CYS A 137 -25.18 15.54 3.84
C CYS A 137 -24.73 16.84 4.51
N TYR A 138 -23.98 16.72 5.62
CA TYR A 138 -23.62 17.86 6.47
C TYR A 138 -22.14 18.23 6.36
N ALA A 139 -21.31 17.34 5.80
CA ALA A 139 -19.89 17.60 5.58
C ALA A 139 -19.42 16.88 4.30
N THR A 140 -18.56 17.56 3.55
CA THR A 140 -17.81 16.97 2.45
C THR A 140 -16.34 16.93 2.87
N LEU A 141 -15.77 15.74 2.85
CA LEU A 141 -14.38 15.46 3.20
C LEU A 141 -13.61 15.03 1.98
N HIS A 142 -12.31 15.30 2.00
CA HIS A 142 -11.43 15.06 0.87
C HIS A 142 -10.22 14.21 1.26
N PRO A 143 -10.46 12.96 1.73
CA PRO A 143 -9.39 12.09 2.17
C PRO A 143 -8.38 11.86 1.05
N TRP A 144 -7.11 11.95 1.41
CA TRP A 144 -6.00 11.69 0.51
C TRP A 144 -4.96 10.82 1.19
N ALA A 145 -4.31 9.98 0.39
CA ALA A 145 -3.22 9.12 0.83
C ALA A 145 -2.08 9.21 -0.18
N GLN A 146 -0.86 9.18 0.32
CA GLN A 146 0.37 9.18 -0.45
C GLN A 146 1.31 8.11 0.11
N VAL A 147 1.53 7.06 -0.67
CA VAL A 147 2.54 6.05 -0.40
C VAL A 147 3.83 6.46 -1.12
N LYS A 148 4.92 6.61 -0.38
CA LYS A 148 6.26 6.72 -0.96
C LYS A 148 7.01 5.40 -0.74
N VAL A 149 7.40 4.75 -1.83
CA VAL A 149 8.09 3.45 -1.85
C VAL A 149 9.55 3.66 -2.24
N TYR A 150 10.45 2.85 -1.69
CA TYR A 150 11.88 2.93 -1.98
C TYR A 150 12.36 1.65 -2.68
N GLY A 151 13.43 1.76 -3.46
CA GLY A 151 14.05 0.62 -4.13
C GLY A 151 14.54 -0.48 -3.18
N SER A 152 14.73 -0.16 -1.90
CA SER A 152 15.02 -1.10 -0.82
C SER A 152 13.82 -1.89 -0.31
N GLY A 153 12.60 -1.60 -0.78
CA GLY A 153 11.36 -2.22 -0.27
C GLY A 153 10.77 -1.53 0.97
N LYS A 154 11.46 -0.52 1.52
CA LYS A 154 10.91 0.34 2.58
C LYS A 154 9.82 1.25 2.03
N THR A 155 8.92 1.67 2.92
CA THR A 155 7.82 2.57 2.60
C THR A 155 7.67 3.68 3.62
N ALA A 156 7.38 4.88 3.14
CA ALA A 156 6.91 6.00 3.94
C ALA A 156 5.48 6.32 3.54
N ILE A 157 4.68 6.69 4.51
CA ILE A 157 3.23 6.84 4.38
C ILE A 157 2.89 8.27 4.79
N GLY A 158 2.13 8.95 3.94
CA GLY A 158 1.48 10.21 4.26
C GLY A 158 0.00 10.12 3.90
N GLY A 159 -0.84 10.89 4.59
CA GLY A 159 -2.25 10.94 4.27
C GLY A 159 -3.05 11.64 5.36
N SER A 160 -4.25 12.05 4.98
CA SER A 160 -5.23 12.69 5.85
C SER A 160 -6.62 12.22 5.45
N GLY A 161 -7.52 12.09 6.43
CA GLY A 161 -8.93 11.76 6.23
C GLY A 161 -9.86 12.93 6.48
N VAL A 162 -9.33 14.15 6.42
CA VAL A 162 -10.09 15.40 6.34
C VAL A 162 -9.97 15.98 4.93
#